data_AF-A0A7S2QLX2-F1
#
_entry.id   AF-A0A7S2QLX2-F1
#
_cell.length_a   1.000
_cell.length_b   1.000
_cell.length_c   1.000
_cell.angle_alpha   90.00
_cell.angle_beta   90.00
_cell.angle_gamma   90.00
#
_symmetry.space_group_name_H-M   'P 1'
#
loop_
_entity.id
_entity.type
_entity.pdbx_description
1 polymer ?
#
loop_
_entity_poly.entity_id
_entity_poly.type
_entity_poly.pdbx_seq_one_letter_code
_entity_poly.pdbx_strand_id
1 'polypeptide(L)'
;PAEADMLGMSRTQDKIARVSGATVNLRDKEMLLEIKGKPQQCQLARKYAGLVMKQRMGPGMFHDGCDDGDLTVLYVPPDVVGYVQGQNSSVLRSIEEEWGTLMMFVDTDLSRAQRLAIFGDVRGRR
;
A
#
# COMPACT_ATOMS: atom_id res chain seq x y z
N PRO A 1 -2.29 -24.13 -15.07
CA PRO A 1 -1.58 -23.86 -13.78
C PRO A 1 -0.49 -22.77 -13.86
N ALA A 2 -0.61 -21.78 -14.75
CA ALA A 2 0.31 -20.64 -14.85
C ALA A 2 -0.40 -19.27 -15.04
N GLU A 3 -1.74 -19.25 -15.04
CA GLU A 3 -2.52 -18.01 -15.26
C GLU A 3 -3.04 -17.36 -13.98
N ALA A 4 -2.96 -18.05 -12.83
CA ALA A 4 -3.40 -17.53 -11.54
C ALA A 4 -2.41 -16.53 -10.91
N ASP A 5 -1.24 -16.33 -11.53
CA ASP A 5 -0.15 -15.51 -10.97
C ASP A 5 -0.02 -14.14 -11.66
N MET A 6 -0.92 -13.80 -12.59
CA MET A 6 -0.91 -12.49 -13.28
C MET A 6 -1.14 -11.30 -12.32
N LEU A 7 -1.62 -11.56 -11.10
CA LEU A 7 -2.01 -10.52 -10.16
C LEU A 7 -1.17 -10.48 -8.88
N GLY A 8 -0.57 -11.59 -8.43
CA GLY A 8 0.12 -11.65 -7.13
C GLY A 8 -0.74 -11.07 -5.98
N MET A 9 -2.07 -11.08 -6.14
CA MET A 9 -2.96 -10.18 -5.42
C MET A 9 -3.46 -10.72 -4.10
N SER A 10 -3.34 -12.02 -3.76
CA SER A 10 -3.71 -12.48 -2.41
C SER A 10 -2.97 -11.68 -1.33
N ARG A 11 -1.65 -11.55 -1.44
CA ARG A 11 -0.87 -10.74 -0.48
C ARG A 11 -1.24 -9.26 -0.47
N THR A 12 -1.63 -8.69 -1.62
CA THR A 12 -2.03 -7.27 -1.69
C THR A 12 -3.45 -7.07 -1.15
N GLN A 13 -4.36 -8.00 -1.47
CA GLN A 13 -5.72 -8.07 -0.97
C GLN A 13 -5.72 -8.20 0.55
N ASP A 14 -4.93 -9.12 1.10
CA ASP A 14 -4.81 -9.35 2.54
C ASP A 14 -4.28 -8.10 3.25
N LYS A 15 -3.30 -7.42 2.66
CA LYS A 15 -2.81 -6.13 3.16
C LYS A 15 -3.89 -5.07 3.17
N ILE A 16 -4.56 -4.85 2.04
CA ILE A 16 -5.63 -3.84 1.93
C ILE A 16 -6.76 -4.15 2.91
N ALA A 17 -7.18 -5.40 3.03
CA ALA A 17 -8.19 -5.84 3.98
C ALA A 17 -7.76 -5.52 5.42
N ARG A 18 -6.52 -5.87 5.78
CA ARG A 18 -5.97 -5.64 7.12
C ARG A 18 -5.89 -4.16 7.47
N VAL A 19 -5.28 -3.34 6.61
CA VAL A 19 -5.03 -1.91 6.87
C VAL A 19 -6.31 -1.06 6.81
N SER A 20 -7.30 -1.46 6.02
CA SER A 20 -8.60 -0.76 5.94
C SER A 20 -9.63 -1.25 6.97
N GLY A 21 -9.43 -2.45 7.53
CA GLY A 21 -10.42 -3.16 8.35
C GLY A 21 -11.65 -3.63 7.57
N ALA A 22 -11.64 -3.56 6.23
CA ALA A 22 -12.69 -4.08 5.37
C ALA A 22 -12.42 -5.55 4.98
N THR A 23 -13.46 -6.28 4.59
CA THR A 23 -13.29 -7.50 3.80
C THR A 23 -13.07 -7.09 2.35
N VAL A 24 -11.98 -7.57 1.76
CA VAL A 24 -11.63 -7.31 0.35
C VAL A 24 -11.45 -8.65 -0.33
N ASN A 25 -12.19 -8.87 -1.42
CA ASN A 25 -12.12 -10.09 -2.22
C ASN A 25 -11.95 -9.75 -3.70
N LEU A 26 -10.91 -10.29 -4.31
CA LEU A 26 -10.71 -10.17 -5.75
C LEU A 26 -11.28 -11.40 -6.47
N ARG A 27 -12.14 -11.18 -7.45
CA ARG A 27 -12.64 -12.21 -8.36
C ARG A 27 -11.89 -12.09 -9.67
N ASP A 28 -10.75 -12.78 -9.77
CA ASP A 28 -9.82 -12.66 -10.91
C ASP A 28 -10.49 -12.85 -12.28
N LYS A 29 -11.38 -13.84 -12.40
CA LYS A 29 -12.10 -14.15 -13.65
C LYS A 29 -13.04 -13.03 -14.11
N GLU A 30 -13.57 -12.26 -13.16
CA GLU A 30 -14.54 -11.19 -13.39
C GLU A 30 -13.88 -9.80 -13.36
N MET A 31 -12.57 -9.74 -13.05
CA MET A 31 -11.83 -8.48 -12.81
C MET A 31 -12.55 -7.56 -11.81
N LEU A 32 -13.19 -8.16 -10.80
CA LEU A 32 -14.05 -7.46 -9.84
C LEU A 32 -13.43 -7.47 -8.45
N LEU A 33 -13.29 -6.29 -7.84
CA LEU A 33 -12.88 -6.14 -6.44
C LEU A 33 -14.12 -5.90 -5.56
N GLU A 34 -14.50 -6.89 -4.77
CA GLU A 34 -15.57 -6.77 -3.79
C GLU A 34 -15.04 -6.24 -2.46
N ILE A 35 -15.65 -5.17 -1.95
CA ILE A 35 -15.29 -4.55 -0.68
C ILE A 35 -16.54 -4.52 0.21
N LYS A 36 -16.43 -5.05 1.42
CA LYS A 36 -17.51 -5.07 2.42
C LYS A 36 -17.00 -4.56 3.76
N GLY A 37 -17.79 -3.73 4.43
CA GLY A 37 -17.43 -3.12 5.71
C GLY A 37 -18.26 -1.88 6.00
N LYS A 38 -17.88 -1.14 7.05
CA LYS A 38 -18.44 0.18 7.35
C LYS A 38 -18.08 1.18 6.24
N PRO A 39 -18.85 2.27 6.05
CA PRO A 39 -18.58 3.25 5.01
C PRO A 39 -17.14 3.76 4.97
N GLN A 40 -16.57 4.08 6.15
CA GLN A 40 -15.18 4.53 6.28
C GLN A 40 -14.16 3.44 5.89
N GLN A 41 -14.38 2.18 6.30
CA GLN A 41 -13.51 1.06 5.95
C GLN A 41 -13.52 0.81 4.43
N CYS A 42 -14.70 0.88 3.81
CA CYS A 42 -14.86 0.74 2.37
C CYS A 42 -14.18 1.89 1.60
N GLN A 43 -14.25 3.12 2.12
CA GLN A 43 -13.56 4.28 1.55
C GLN A 43 -12.04 4.09 1.57
N LEU A 44 -11.49 3.70 2.73
CA LEU A 44 -10.06 3.42 2.89
C LEU A 44 -9.61 2.27 1.97
N ALA A 45 -10.34 1.15 1.95
CA ALA A 45 -10.02 0.01 1.09
C ALA A 45 -9.98 0.42 -0.40
N ARG A 46 -10.94 1.22 -0.86
CA ARG A 46 -10.98 1.72 -2.24
C ARG A 46 -9.80 2.66 -2.53
N LYS A 47 -9.47 3.54 -1.60
CA LYS A 47 -8.31 4.44 -1.69
C LYS A 47 -7.01 3.65 -1.83
N TYR A 48 -6.76 2.70 -0.93
CA TYR A 48 -5.55 1.89 -0.93
C TYR A 48 -5.44 1.01 -2.18
N ALA A 49 -6.55 0.39 -2.63
CA ALA A 49 -6.57 -0.35 -3.88
C ALA A 49 -6.21 0.57 -5.07
N GLY A 50 -6.76 1.78 -5.11
CA GLY A 50 -6.44 2.78 -6.13
C GLY A 50 -4.97 3.20 -6.12
N LEU A 51 -4.36 3.37 -4.94
CA LEU A 51 -2.94 3.70 -4.80
C LEU A 51 -2.05 2.57 -5.33
N VAL A 52 -2.34 1.32 -4.98
CA VAL A 52 -1.60 0.15 -5.50
C VAL A 52 -1.73 0.06 -7.02
N MET A 53 -2.94 0.27 -7.56
CA MET A 53 -3.16 0.26 -9.02
C MET A 53 -2.36 1.36 -9.71
N LYS A 54 -2.39 2.59 -9.17
CA LYS A 54 -1.61 3.72 -9.70
C LYS A 54 -0.12 3.41 -9.73
N GLN A 55 0.43 2.86 -8.65
CA GLN A 55 1.84 2.49 -8.57
C GLN A 55 2.25 1.48 -9.65
N ARG A 56 1.38 0.51 -9.96
CA ARG A 56 1.62 -0.49 -11.02
C ARG A 56 1.49 0.10 -12.43
N MET A 57 0.62 1.08 -12.63
CA MET A 57 0.39 1.73 -13.93
C MET A 57 1.46 2.78 -14.30
N GLY A 58 2.32 3.16 -13.35
CA GLY A 58 3.45 4.05 -13.59
C GLY A 58 3.56 5.16 -12.54
N PRO A 59 4.36 6.21 -12.81
CA PRO A 59 4.52 7.37 -11.92
C PRO A 59 3.21 8.17 -11.78
N GLY A 60 2.27 7.67 -10.97
CA GLY A 60 0.98 8.29 -10.71
C GLY A 60 1.02 9.10 -9.42
N MET A 61 1.00 10.43 -9.55
CA MET A 61 1.20 11.42 -8.49
C MET A 61 0.49 11.07 -7.16
N PHE A 62 1.28 10.70 -6.17
CA PHE A 62 0.92 10.97 -4.78
C PHE A 62 0.88 12.50 -4.60
N HIS A 63 -0.24 13.01 -4.08
CA HIS A 63 -0.41 14.42 -3.76
C HIS A 63 -0.79 14.56 -2.29
N ASP A 64 -0.39 15.67 -1.66
CA ASP A 64 -0.57 15.87 -0.21
C ASP A 64 -2.04 15.91 0.21
N GLY A 65 -2.96 16.21 -0.71
CA GLY A 65 -4.42 16.07 -0.48
C GLY A 65 -4.95 14.62 -0.36
N CYS A 66 -4.08 13.61 -0.26
CA CYS A 66 -4.45 12.21 -0.01
C CYS A 66 -4.54 11.89 1.50
N ASP A 67 -4.39 12.83 2.42
CA ASP A 67 -4.50 12.58 3.86
C ASP A 67 -5.94 12.71 4.35
N ASP A 68 -6.56 11.58 4.73
CA ASP A 68 -7.87 11.54 5.39
C ASP A 68 -7.72 11.26 6.91
N GLY A 69 -6.54 11.52 7.48
CA GLY A 69 -6.14 11.14 8.84
C GLY A 69 -5.47 9.76 8.94
N ASP A 70 -5.33 9.07 7.82
CA ASP A 70 -4.81 7.71 7.69
C ASP A 70 -3.37 7.66 7.15
N LEU A 71 -2.72 8.81 6.92
CA LEU A 71 -1.39 8.91 6.33
C LEU A 71 -0.35 9.48 7.33
N THR A 72 0.89 9.00 7.20
CA THR A 72 2.12 9.62 7.73
C THR A 72 3.16 9.58 6.61
N VAL A 73 3.86 10.69 6.35
CA VAL A 73 4.92 10.75 5.32
C VAL A 73 6.27 10.96 5.98
N LEU A 74 7.24 10.10 5.66
CA LEU A 74 8.64 10.23 6.08
C LEU A 74 9.54 10.54 4.88
N TYR A 75 10.58 11.34 5.10
CA TYR A 75 11.64 11.57 4.12
C TYR A 75 12.81 10.66 4.41
N VAL A 76 13.10 9.75 3.48
CA VAL A 76 14.14 8.74 3.59
C VAL A 76 15.34 9.16 2.73
N PRO A 77 16.52 9.40 3.32
CA PRO A 77 17.73 9.73 2.57
C PRO A 77 18.09 8.64 1.53
N PRO A 78 18.60 9.00 0.33
CA PRO A 78 18.85 8.04 -0.76
C PRO A 78 19.76 6.87 -0.37
N ASP A 79 20.75 7.16 0.46
CA ASP A 79 21.77 6.23 0.96
C ASP A 79 21.20 5.14 1.87
N VAL A 80 20.03 5.39 2.49
CA VAL A 80 19.41 4.42 3.42
C VAL A 80 18.16 3.71 2.86
N VAL A 81 17.65 4.13 1.70
CA VAL A 81 16.42 3.53 1.10
C VAL A 81 16.56 2.02 0.92
N GLY A 82 17.71 1.55 0.45
CA GLY A 82 17.96 0.12 0.25
C GLY A 82 17.85 -0.71 1.54
N TYR A 83 18.25 -0.14 2.68
CA TYR A 83 18.14 -0.79 3.99
C TYR A 83 16.69 -0.80 4.49
N VAL A 84 15.96 0.31 4.29
CA VAL A 84 14.53 0.41 4.65
C VAL A 84 13.69 -0.58 3.84
N GLN A 85 13.97 -0.71 2.54
CA GLN A 85 13.28 -1.66 1.68
C GLN A 85 13.70 -3.10 2.01
N GLY A 86 15.00 -3.37 2.13
CA GLY A 86 15.55 -4.72 2.21
C GLY A 86 15.47 -5.48 0.89
N GLN A 87 16.12 -6.65 0.82
CA GLN A 87 16.11 -7.47 -0.38
C GLN A 87 14.67 -7.89 -0.73
N ASN A 88 14.23 -7.63 -1.96
CA ASN A 88 12.86 -7.90 -2.42
C ASN A 88 11.76 -7.25 -1.55
N SER A 89 12.06 -6.11 -0.92
CA SER A 89 11.20 -5.41 0.02
C SER A 89 10.88 -6.22 1.29
N SER A 90 11.74 -7.15 1.72
CA SER A 90 11.46 -8.04 2.86
C SER A 90 11.25 -7.27 4.17
N VAL A 91 12.14 -6.34 4.48
CA VAL A 91 12.09 -5.54 5.73
C VAL A 91 10.81 -4.72 5.76
N LEU A 92 10.52 -3.99 4.68
CA LEU A 92 9.32 -3.16 4.60
C LEU A 92 8.04 -4.01 4.75
N ARG A 93 7.98 -5.19 4.10
CA ARG A 93 6.84 -6.11 4.22
C ARG A 93 6.67 -6.64 5.64
N SER A 94 7.76 -6.97 6.33
CA SER A 94 7.68 -7.43 7.71
C SER A 94 7.12 -6.34 8.63
N ILE A 95 7.54 -5.09 8.45
CA ILE A 95 7.00 -3.96 9.22
C ILE A 95 5.51 -3.76 8.92
N GLU A 96 5.10 -3.79 7.65
CA GLU A 96 3.69 -3.71 7.26
C GLU A 96 2.84 -4.82 7.91
N GLU A 97 3.35 -6.05 7.93
CA GLU A 97 2.68 -7.20 8.53
C GLU A 97 2.61 -7.14 10.06
N GLU A 98 3.64 -6.63 10.71
CA GLU A 98 3.68 -6.47 12.17
C GLU A 98 2.71 -5.38 12.62
N TRP A 99 2.77 -4.20 11.99
CA TRP A 99 2.05 -3.00 12.45
C TRP A 99 0.69 -2.78 11.78
N GLY A 100 0.35 -3.60 10.77
CA GLY A 100 -0.90 -3.48 10.04
C GLY A 100 -0.97 -2.21 9.19
N THR A 101 0.16 -1.81 8.61
CA THR A 101 0.28 -0.62 7.76
C THR A 101 0.42 -1.01 6.28
N LEU A 102 0.19 -0.05 5.40
CA LEU A 102 0.55 -0.12 3.99
C LEU A 102 1.60 0.95 3.72
N MET A 103 2.78 0.54 3.27
CA MET A 103 3.95 1.39 3.10
C MET A 103 4.42 1.40 1.65
N MET A 104 4.58 2.58 1.08
CA MET A 104 5.03 2.72 -0.31
C MET A 104 5.90 3.95 -0.51
N PHE A 105 7.00 3.78 -1.24
CA PHE A 105 7.73 4.91 -1.80
C PHE A 105 6.93 5.50 -2.96
N VAL A 106 6.76 6.82 -2.94
CA VAL A 106 5.90 7.54 -3.89
C VAL A 106 6.67 8.42 -4.88
N ASP A 107 7.97 8.57 -4.67
CA ASP A 107 8.85 9.31 -5.57
C ASP A 107 9.52 8.39 -6.57
N THR A 108 9.73 8.90 -7.78
CA THR A 108 10.42 8.18 -8.86
C THR A 108 11.88 8.61 -9.03
N ASP A 109 12.26 9.74 -8.45
CA ASP A 109 13.64 10.23 -8.48
C ASP A 109 14.44 9.63 -7.32
N LEU A 110 15.23 8.59 -7.63
CA LEU A 110 16.05 7.88 -6.66
C LEU A 110 17.29 8.68 -6.22
N SER A 111 17.61 9.80 -6.88
CA SER A 111 18.76 10.65 -6.52
C SER A 111 18.46 11.60 -5.35
N ARG A 112 17.19 11.72 -4.95
CA ARG A 112 16.71 12.61 -3.89
C ARG A 112 16.17 11.82 -2.71
N ALA A 113 16.03 12.50 -1.57
CA ALA A 113 15.32 11.93 -0.44
C ALA A 113 13.92 11.49 -0.88
N GLN A 114 13.59 10.23 -0.62
CA GLN A 114 12.34 9.63 -1.08
C GLN A 114 11.28 9.74 0.01
N ARG A 115 10.06 10.06 -0.38
CA ARG A 115 8.89 10.04 0.50
C ARG A 115 8.41 8.60 0.65
N LEU A 116 8.43 8.13 1.88
CA LEU A 116 7.76 6.90 2.31
C LEU A 116 6.40 7.26 2.89
N ALA A 117 5.34 6.94 2.15
CA ALA A 117 3.97 7.06 2.63
C ALA A 117 3.62 5.82 3.46
N ILE A 118 3.16 6.05 4.68
CA ILE A 118 2.69 5.02 5.62
C ILE A 118 1.21 5.25 5.81
N PHE A 119 0.38 4.26 5.44
CA PHE A 119 -1.07 4.28 5.61
C PHE A 119 -1.53 3.30 6.68
N GLY A 120 -2.60 3.63 7.41
CA GLY A 120 -3.21 2.73 8.39
C GLY A 120 -3.99 3.42 9.51
N ASP A 121 -4.09 2.78 10.67
CA ASP A 121 -4.56 3.42 11.90
C ASP A 121 -3.44 4.24 12.55
N VAL A 122 -3.78 5.31 13.28
CA VAL A 122 -2.80 6.15 13.98
C VAL A 122 -1.87 5.33 14.89
N ARG A 123 -2.37 4.29 15.56
CA ARG A 123 -1.54 3.40 16.38
C ARG A 123 -0.51 2.61 15.58
N GLY A 124 -0.84 2.20 14.36
CA GLY A 124 0.08 1.44 13.52
C GLY A 124 1.18 2.29 12.91
N ARG A 125 1.02 3.63 12.89
CA ARG A 125 1.96 4.57 12.27
C ARG A 125 2.79 5.40 13.26
N ARG A 126 2.76 5.09 14.55
CA ARG A 126 3.44 5.83 15.62
C ARG A 126 4.46 4.99 16.36
#